data_AF-A0A6A5GNG0-F1
#
_entry.id   AF-A0A6A5GNG0-F1
#
_cell.length_a   1.000
_cell.length_b   1.000
_cell.length_c   1.000
_cell.angle_alpha   90.00
_cell.angle_beta   90.00
_cell.angle_gamma   90.00
#
_symmetry.space_group_name_H-M   'P 1'
#
loop_
_entity.id
_entity.type
_entity.pdbx_description
1 polymer ?
#
loop_
_entity_poly.entity_id
_entity_poly.type
_entity_poly.pdbx_seq_one_letter_code
_entity_poly.pdbx_strand_id
1 'polypeptide(L)'
;MVSESITKCDGSIREELWKNIILSGGTTCLPGFENRLNDELKVIAPNDQKVGITKSRDINSAWMGGSILALSHGFDYSWVFKEEYHEVGPSIVHRKCF
;
A
#
# COMPACT_ATOMS: atom_id res chain seq x y z
N MET A 1 9.20 -0.17 11.93
CA MET A 1 8.04 -0.59 11.11
C MET A 1 8.33 -0.61 9.62
N VAL A 2 8.63 0.50 8.94
CA VAL A 2 8.89 0.49 7.47
C VAL A 2 10.06 -0.45 7.08
N SER A 3 11.24 -0.27 7.68
CA SER A 3 12.41 -1.13 7.42
C SER A 3 12.14 -2.62 7.73
N GLU A 4 11.44 -2.89 8.83
CA GLU A 4 11.08 -4.25 9.23
C GLU A 4 10.13 -4.91 8.22
N SER A 5 9.12 -4.18 7.74
CA SER A 5 8.22 -4.65 6.70
C SER A 5 8.97 -4.99 5.41
N ILE A 6 9.89 -4.12 4.96
CA ILE A 6 10.71 -4.38 3.77
C ILE A 6 11.63 -5.60 4.00
N THR A 7 12.16 -5.77 5.20
CA THR A 7 13.02 -6.91 5.55
C THR A 7 12.26 -8.24 5.59
N LYS A 8 10.95 -8.23 5.84
CA LYS A 8 10.09 -9.43 5.78
C LYS A 8 9.74 -9.85 4.35
N CYS A 9 9.88 -8.96 3.37
CA CYS A 9 9.65 -9.27 1.97
C CYS A 9 10.80 -10.10 1.36
N ASP A 10 10.55 -10.73 0.21
CA ASP A 10 11.60 -11.41 -0.57
C ASP A 10 12.74 -10.45 -0.91
N GLY A 11 13.99 -10.93 -0.84
CA GLY A 11 15.19 -10.15 -1.14
C GLY A 11 15.17 -9.50 -2.53
N SER A 12 14.56 -10.16 -3.52
CA SER A 12 14.54 -9.69 -4.91
C SER A 12 13.78 -8.38 -5.12
N ILE A 13 12.81 -8.07 -4.24
CA ILE A 13 11.98 -6.87 -4.36
C ILE A 13 12.37 -5.75 -3.38
N ARG A 14 13.26 -6.02 -2.41
CA ARG A 14 13.58 -5.05 -1.35
C ARG A 14 14.16 -3.75 -1.90
N GLU A 15 14.98 -3.84 -2.94
CA GLU A 15 15.57 -2.66 -3.56
C GLU A 15 14.52 -1.75 -4.18
N GLU A 16 13.52 -2.33 -4.84
CA GLU A 16 12.40 -1.59 -5.41
C GLU A 16 11.53 -0.97 -4.31
N LEU A 17 11.28 -1.70 -3.21
CA LEU A 17 10.50 -1.19 -2.08
C LEU A 17 11.17 -0.01 -1.38
N TRP A 18 12.50 -0.02 -1.22
CA TRP A 18 13.23 1.11 -0.65
C TRP A 18 13.17 2.36 -1.53
N LYS A 19 13.17 2.18 -2.85
CA LYS A 19 13.08 3.28 -3.82
C LYS A 19 11.68 3.85 -3.97
N ASN A 20 10.64 3.10 -3.63
CA ASN A 20 9.25 3.43 -3.94
C ASN A 20 8.35 3.42 -2.68
N ILE A 21 8.62 4.34 -1.74
CA ILE A 21 7.78 4.55 -0.55
C ILE A 21 6.79 5.68 -0.83
N ILE A 22 5.49 5.39 -0.75
CA ILE A 22 4.44 6.38 -0.97
C ILE A 22 3.83 6.81 0.36
N LEU A 23 3.78 8.11 0.62
CA LEU A 23 3.08 8.68 1.77
C LEU A 23 1.63 9.00 1.39
N SER A 24 0.69 8.45 2.16
CA SER A 24 -0.75 8.68 2.00
C SER A 24 -1.43 8.87 3.36
N GLY A 25 -2.64 9.44 3.35
CA GLY A 25 -3.44 9.71 4.55
C GLY A 25 -3.10 11.04 5.24
N GLY A 26 -4.04 11.55 6.03
CA GLY A 26 -4.01 12.92 6.55
C GLY A 26 -2.82 13.24 7.47
N THR A 27 -2.37 12.30 8.30
CA THR A 27 -1.25 12.52 9.23
C THR A 27 0.08 12.74 8.51
N THR A 28 0.24 12.22 7.30
CA THR A 28 1.44 12.48 6.47
C THR A 28 1.49 13.92 5.94
N CYS A 29 0.40 14.68 6.07
CA CYS A 29 0.34 16.09 5.70
C CYS A 29 0.87 17.02 6.79
N LEU A 30 1.24 16.51 7.97
CA LEU A 30 1.86 17.31 9.02
C LEU A 30 3.16 17.97 8.51
N PRO A 31 3.40 19.26 8.81
CA PRO A 31 4.61 19.95 8.40
C PRO A 31 5.88 19.22 8.86
N GLY A 32 6.83 19.03 7.94
CA GLY A 32 8.12 18.39 8.22
C GLY A 32 8.09 16.86 8.34
N PHE A 33 6.92 16.21 8.24
CA PHE A 33 6.80 14.75 8.37
C PHE A 33 7.64 14.00 7.31
N GLU A 34 7.52 14.40 6.04
CA GLU A 34 8.23 13.78 4.92
C GLU A 34 9.76 13.88 5.09
N ASN A 35 10.26 15.07 5.44
CA ASN A 35 11.69 15.30 5.64
C ASN A 35 12.23 14.45 6.80
N ARG A 36 11.54 14.49 7.94
CA ARG A 36 11.94 13.71 9.13
C ARG A 36 11.97 12.21 8.82
N LEU A 37 10.93 11.70 8.18
CA LEU A 37 10.86 10.29 7.82
C LEU A 37 11.97 9.89 6.84
N ASN A 38 12.27 10.74 5.84
CA ASN A 38 13.35 10.52 4.90
C ASN A 38 14.72 10.42 5.58
N ASP A 39 15.00 11.33 6.50
CA ASP A 39 16.28 11.34 7.23
C ASP A 39 16.41 10.12 8.14
N GLU A 40 15.36 9.77 8.88
CA GLU A 40 15.34 8.56 9.71
C GLU A 40 15.50 7.28 8.87
N LEU A 41 14.84 7.19 7.71
CA LEU A 41 14.95 6.01 6.85
C LEU A 41 16.31 5.87 6.18
N LYS A 42 16.98 6.97 5.82
CA LYS A 42 18.36 6.92 5.27
C LYS A 42 19.38 6.37 6.27
N VAL A 43 19.19 6.63 7.56
CA VAL A 43 20.06 6.10 8.63
C VAL A 43 19.83 4.59 8.82
N ILE A 44 18.60 4.13 8.61
CA ILE A 44 18.20 2.73 8.84
C ILE A 44 18.42 1.85 7.60
N ALA A 45 18.35 2.43 6.40
CA ALA A 45 18.49 1.70 5.15
C ALA A 45 19.89 1.07 5.04
N PRO A 46 20.01 -0.18 4.54
CA PRO A 46 21.30 -0.78 4.25
C PRO A 46 22.09 0.10 3.27
N ASN A 47 23.43 0.14 3.40
CA ASN A 47 24.32 1.10 2.72
C ASN A 47 24.15 1.21 1.18
N ASP A 48 23.63 0.17 0.53
CA ASP A 48 23.45 0.13 -0.93
C ASP A 48 22.03 0.52 -1.39
N GLN A 49 21.13 0.88 -0.45
CA GLN A 49 19.73 1.13 -0.74
C GLN A 49 19.43 2.62 -0.88
N LYS A 50 18.91 3.01 -2.04
CA LYS A 50 18.42 4.38 -2.26
C LYS A 50 17.00 4.52 -1.71
N VAL A 51 16.84 5.30 -0.65
CA VAL A 51 15.53 5.65 -0.10
C VAL A 51 14.84 6.65 -1.03
N GLY A 52 13.67 6.29 -1.56
CA GLY A 52 12.81 7.15 -2.35
C GLY A 52 11.44 7.27 -1.70
N ILE A 53 11.08 8.50 -1.33
CA ILE A 53 9.79 8.83 -0.73
C ILE A 53 9.05 9.77 -1.68
N THR A 54 7.79 9.45 -1.95
CA THR A 54 6.89 10.30 -2.73
C THR A 54 5.63 10.55 -1.93
N LYS A 55 5.33 11.82 -1.67
CA LYS A 55 4.05 12.20 -1.07
C LYS A 55 2.94 12.18 -2.11
N SER A 56 1.83 11.54 -1.76
CA SER A 56 0.62 11.61 -2.56
C SER A 56 0.09 13.05 -2.64
N ARG A 57 -0.40 13.44 -3.81
CA ARG A 57 -0.92 14.80 -4.07
C ARG A 57 -2.27 15.07 -3.40
N ASP A 58 -2.98 14.02 -3.01
CA ASP A 58 -4.34 14.10 -2.45
C ASP A 58 -4.48 13.17 -1.23
N ILE A 59 -5.10 13.70 -0.17
CA ILE A 59 -5.51 12.96 1.02
C ILE A 59 -6.45 11.80 0.67
N ASN A 60 -7.21 11.93 -0.42
CA ASN A 60 -8.16 10.93 -0.91
C ASN A 60 -7.53 9.90 -1.85
N SER A 61 -6.20 9.83 -1.94
CA SER A 61 -5.53 8.89 -2.86
C SER A 61 -5.91 7.43 -2.69
N ALA A 62 -6.18 6.97 -1.46
CA ALA A 62 -6.70 5.63 -1.23
C ALA A 62 -8.10 5.44 -1.83
N TRP A 63 -8.98 6.44 -1.68
CA TRP A 63 -10.33 6.42 -2.25
C TRP A 63 -10.29 6.46 -3.78
N MET A 64 -9.47 7.33 -4.36
CA MET A 64 -9.29 7.39 -5.82
C MET A 64 -8.75 6.06 -6.37
N GLY A 65 -7.78 5.45 -5.69
CA GLY A 65 -7.28 4.13 -6.04
C GLY A 65 -8.38 3.07 -6.03
N GLY A 66 -9.27 3.09 -5.03
CA GLY A 66 -10.44 2.22 -4.97
C GLY A 66 -11.42 2.45 -6.13
N SER A 67 -11.72 3.70 -6.47
CA SER A 67 -12.59 4.05 -7.60
C SER A 67 -12.00 3.59 -8.94
N ILE A 68 -10.68 3.70 -9.12
CA ILE A 68 -10.00 3.20 -10.32
C ILE A 68 -10.00 1.66 -10.35
N LEU A 69 -9.72 1.02 -9.22
CA LEU A 69 -9.72 -0.44 -9.09
C LEU A 69 -11.10 -1.02 -9.41
N ALA A 70 -12.18 -0.38 -8.96
CA ALA A 70 -13.55 -0.79 -9.24
C ALA A 70 -13.89 -0.81 -10.74
N LEU A 71 -13.19 -0.01 -11.54
CA LEU A 71 -13.34 0.09 -12.99
C LEU A 71 -12.31 -0.76 -13.76
N SER A 72 -11.39 -1.43 -13.07
CA SER A 72 -10.34 -2.22 -13.70
C SER A 72 -10.87 -3.54 -14.26
N HIS A 73 -10.31 -3.97 -15.38
CA HIS A 73 -10.68 -5.23 -16.01
C HIS A 73 -10.36 -6.41 -15.09
N GLY A 74 -11.33 -7.30 -14.86
CA GLY A 74 -11.19 -8.46 -13.97
C GLY A 74 -11.52 -8.19 -12.50
N PHE A 75 -11.88 -6.95 -12.13
CA PHE A 75 -12.33 -6.68 -10.76
C PHE A 75 -13.68 -7.33 -10.45
N ASP A 76 -14.46 -7.65 -11.48
CA ASP A 76 -15.72 -8.40 -11.40
C ASP A 76 -15.54 -9.80 -10.80
N TYR A 77 -14.37 -10.44 -10.93
CA TYR A 77 -14.08 -11.72 -10.27
C TYR A 77 -14.05 -11.61 -8.74
N SER A 78 -13.79 -10.41 -8.21
CA SER A 78 -13.77 -10.14 -6.76
C SER A 78 -15.15 -9.74 -6.20
N TRP A 79 -16.17 -9.57 -7.05
CA TRP A 79 -17.51 -9.21 -6.60
C TRP A 79 -18.17 -10.38 -5.88
N VAL A 80 -18.85 -10.06 -4.78
CA VAL A 80 -19.67 -11.03 -4.04
C VAL A 80 -21.13 -10.64 -4.26
N PHE A 81 -21.87 -11.46 -5.00
CA PHE A 81 -23.29 -11.25 -5.19
C PHE A 81 -24.08 -11.65 -3.94
N LYS A 82 -25.28 -11.10 -3.82
CA LYS A 82 -26.15 -11.31 -2.66
C LYS A 82 -26.48 -12.81 -2.49
N GLU A 83 -26.75 -13.49 -3.59
CA GLU A 83 -27.09 -14.91 -3.65
C GLU A 83 -25.91 -15.76 -3.19
N GLU A 84 -24.69 -15.46 -3.67
CA GLU A 84 -23.47 -16.16 -3.25
C GLU A 84 -23.23 -16.03 -1.75
N TYR A 85 -23.46 -14.83 -1.20
CA TYR A 85 -23.32 -14.60 0.23
C TYR A 85 -24.38 -15.37 1.05
N HIS A 86 -25.61 -15.48 0.56
CA HIS A 86 -26.65 -16.25 1.24
C HIS A 86 -26.38 -17.77 1.21
N GLU A 87 -25.79 -18.28 0.13
CA GLU A 87 -25.48 -19.70 -0.02
C GLU A 87 -24.23 -20.12 0.76
N VAL A 88 -23.14 -19.37 0.65
CA VAL A 88 -21.82 -19.73 1.21
C VAL A 88 -21.59 -19.10 2.58
N GLY A 89 -22.34 -18.04 2.90
CA GLY A 89 -22.14 -17.25 4.10
C GLY A 89 -20.91 -16.35 4.05
N PRO A 90 -20.49 -15.77 5.19
CA PRO A 90 -19.42 -14.77 5.26
C PRO A 90 -18.06 -15.24 4.72
N SER A 91 -17.82 -16.54 4.69
CA SER A 91 -16.55 -17.13 4.24
C SER A 91 -16.23 -16.83 2.76
N ILE A 92 -17.23 -16.52 1.95
CA ILE A 92 -17.04 -16.20 0.52
C ILE A 92 -16.11 -14.99 0.31
N VAL A 93 -16.10 -14.03 1.25
CA VAL A 93 -15.25 -12.84 1.18
C VAL A 93 -13.77 -13.22 1.24
N HIS A 94 -13.41 -14.19 2.10
CA HIS A 94 -12.02 -14.68 2.19
C HIS A 94 -11.59 -15.49 0.96
N ARG A 95 -12.54 -16.02 0.19
CA ARG A 95 -12.25 -16.77 -1.03
C ARG A 95 -12.10 -15.88 -2.26
N LYS A 96 -12.84 -14.76 -2.32
CA LYS A 96 -12.87 -13.87 -3.48
C LYS A 96 -11.99 -12.63 -3.35
N CYS A 97 -11.70 -12.16 -2.13
CA CYS A 97 -11.05 -10.87 -1.92
C CYS A 97 -9.63 -10.96 -1.31
N PHE A 98 -9.17 -12.15 -0.89
CA PHE A 98 -7.89 -12.34 -0.19
C PHE A 98 -7.14 -13.57 -0.67
#